data_AF-A0A1B6C2A4-F1
#
_entry.id   AF-A0A1B6C2A4-F1
#
_cell.length_a   1.000
_cell.length_b   1.000
_cell.length_c   1.000
_cell.angle_alpha   90.00
_cell.angle_beta   90.00
_cell.angle_gamma   90.00
#
_symmetry.space_group_name_H-M   'P 1'
#
loop_
_entity.id
_entity.type
_entity.pdbx_description
1 polymer ?
#
loop_
_entity_poly.entity_id
_entity_poly.type
_entity_poly.pdbx_seq_one_letter_code
_entity_poly.pdbx_strand_id
1 'polypeptide(L)'
;MAHNNYESEDKQGNINLLEGIPVKISEKFKPPKKISVPSSILNKLNTDISDLEYNFQLEHSVFEKIGQWRQLRKTHAENRKQRLNQVNIKSPDPVVSAPSNSFPILTPIPIIAPKNISENSISNCFNIAEFEQDTSSPFDNMELKTINELEELA
;
A
#
# COMPACT_ATOMS: atom_id res chain seq x y z
N MET A 1 -40.84 73.21 -41.57
CA MET A 1 -41.53 71.91 -41.40
C MET A 1 -40.50 70.82 -41.56
N ALA A 2 -40.36 70.01 -40.51
CA ALA A 2 -39.44 68.88 -40.41
C ALA A 2 -39.74 67.79 -41.45
N HIS A 3 -38.75 66.96 -41.79
CA HIS A 3 -38.75 65.51 -41.52
C HIS A 3 -37.41 64.90 -42.00
N ASN A 4 -36.46 64.91 -41.06
CA ASN A 4 -35.50 63.88 -40.66
C ASN A 4 -34.87 62.96 -41.72
N ASN A 5 -33.57 63.15 -41.87
CA ASN A 5 -32.59 62.12 -42.19
C ASN A 5 -32.77 60.89 -41.29
N TYR A 6 -32.85 59.71 -41.91
CA TYR A 6 -32.48 58.46 -41.26
C TYR A 6 -31.42 57.78 -42.12
N GLU A 7 -30.16 58.16 -41.86
CA GLU A 7 -29.00 57.37 -42.24
C GLU A 7 -29.12 55.98 -41.62
N SER A 8 -28.86 55.00 -42.47
CA SER A 8 -29.01 53.57 -42.23
C SER A 8 -27.80 53.06 -41.47
N GLU A 9 -27.83 53.16 -40.15
CA GLU A 9 -26.82 52.56 -39.28
C GLU A 9 -27.51 51.77 -38.18
N ASP A 10 -28.06 50.61 -38.55
CA ASP A 10 -28.56 49.63 -37.59
C ASP A 10 -27.91 48.27 -37.79
N LYS A 11 -26.96 48.04 -36.87
CA LYS A 11 -26.63 46.78 -36.22
C LYS A 11 -25.95 45.75 -37.11
N GLN A 12 -24.64 45.61 -36.86
CA GLN A 12 -23.94 44.33 -36.88
C GLN A 12 -24.92 43.22 -36.53
N GLY A 13 -25.45 42.57 -37.57
CA GLY A 13 -26.49 41.57 -37.44
C GLY A 13 -25.95 40.52 -36.51
N ASN A 14 -26.62 40.35 -35.37
CA ASN A 14 -26.43 39.18 -34.56
C ASN A 14 -26.89 38.03 -35.45
N ILE A 15 -25.95 37.43 -36.20
CA ILE A 15 -26.21 36.28 -37.03
C ILE A 15 -26.56 35.15 -36.06
N ASN A 16 -27.85 35.07 -35.72
CA ASN A 16 -28.39 34.00 -34.92
C ASN A 16 -28.19 32.73 -35.73
N LEU A 17 -27.07 32.05 -35.50
CA LEU A 17 -26.65 30.85 -36.22
C LEU A 17 -27.63 29.67 -36.03
N LEU A 18 -28.61 29.85 -35.15
CA LEU A 18 -29.70 28.93 -34.86
C LEU A 18 -31.03 29.31 -35.52
N GLU A 19 -31.12 30.49 -36.15
CA GLU A 19 -32.32 30.97 -36.82
C GLU A 19 -32.55 30.12 -38.09
N GLY A 20 -33.64 29.34 -38.09
CA GLY A 20 -33.94 28.36 -39.14
C GLY A 20 -33.57 26.92 -38.81
N ILE A 21 -32.96 26.62 -37.66
CA ILE A 21 -32.78 25.24 -37.20
C ILE A 21 -34.13 24.72 -36.64
N PRO A 22 -34.76 23.70 -37.25
CA PRO A 22 -36.00 23.15 -36.73
C PRO A 22 -35.74 22.39 -35.42
N VAL A 23 -36.05 23.03 -34.29
CA VAL A 23 -35.92 22.41 -32.96
C VAL A 23 -37.12 21.51 -32.71
N LYS A 24 -36.89 20.20 -32.54
CA LYS A 24 -37.92 19.25 -32.12
C LYS A 24 -38.13 19.34 -30.60
N ILE A 25 -38.91 20.33 -30.17
CA ILE A 25 -39.34 20.46 -28.78
C ILE A 25 -40.22 19.25 -28.47
N SER A 26 -39.71 18.32 -27.67
CA SER A 26 -40.43 17.13 -27.23
C SER A 26 -39.96 16.76 -25.83
N GLU A 27 -40.82 16.12 -25.04
CA GLU A 27 -40.53 15.80 -23.63
C GLU A 27 -39.31 14.89 -23.43
N LYS A 28 -38.87 14.22 -24.49
CA LYS A 28 -37.63 13.42 -24.54
C LYS A 28 -36.35 14.25 -24.50
N PHE A 29 -36.39 15.54 -24.82
CA PHE A 29 -35.25 16.46 -24.78
C PHE A 29 -35.33 17.39 -23.56
N LYS A 30 -35.61 16.82 -22.38
CA LYS A 30 -35.44 17.53 -21.11
C LYS A 30 -33.94 17.70 -20.84
N PRO A 31 -33.50 18.85 -20.27
CA PRO A 31 -32.15 18.99 -19.78
C PRO A 31 -31.76 17.78 -18.90
N PRO A 32 -30.53 17.27 -19.01
CA PRO A 32 -30.08 16.14 -18.20
C PRO A 32 -30.34 16.40 -16.72
N LYS A 33 -30.84 15.37 -16.01
CA LYS A 33 -31.04 15.47 -14.56
C LYS A 33 -29.70 15.78 -13.91
N LYS A 34 -29.70 16.74 -12.98
CA LYS A 34 -28.54 16.99 -12.13
C LYS A 34 -28.32 15.75 -11.27
N ILE A 35 -27.09 15.23 -11.30
CA ILE A 35 -26.66 14.19 -10.37
C ILE A 35 -26.61 14.78 -8.96
N SER A 36 -27.28 14.13 -8.02
CA SER A 36 -27.29 14.48 -6.61
C SER A 36 -26.88 13.28 -5.78
N VAL A 37 -26.17 13.52 -4.69
CA VAL A 37 -25.88 12.48 -3.70
C VAL A 37 -27.17 12.06 -2.97
N PRO A 38 -27.33 10.78 -2.61
CA PRO A 38 -28.43 10.29 -1.77
C PRO A 38 -28.59 11.09 -0.47
N SER A 39 -29.82 11.34 -0.04
CA SER A 39 -30.12 12.11 1.18
C SER A 39 -29.47 11.54 2.44
N SER A 40 -29.33 10.21 2.52
CA SER A 40 -28.64 9.55 3.63
C SER A 40 -27.15 9.93 3.73
N ILE A 41 -26.51 10.27 2.60
CA ILE A 41 -25.13 10.74 2.54
C ILE A 41 -25.06 12.22 2.93
N LEU A 42 -25.96 13.06 2.42
CA LEU A 42 -26.04 14.48 2.82
C LEU A 42 -26.21 14.66 4.33
N ASN A 43 -27.09 13.87 4.96
CA ASN A 43 -27.33 13.93 6.41
C ASN A 43 -26.11 13.49 7.24
N LYS A 44 -25.23 12.66 6.66
CA LYS A 44 -23.97 12.24 7.30
C LYS A 44 -22.88 13.30 7.11
N LEU A 45 -22.89 14.00 5.98
CA LEU A 45 -22.00 15.09 5.64
C LEU A 45 -22.45 16.41 6.29
N ASN A 46 -22.85 16.41 7.56
CA ASN A 46 -23.24 17.62 8.34
C ASN A 46 -22.16 18.73 8.37
N THR A 47 -21.00 18.49 7.75
CA THR A 47 -19.95 19.47 7.46
C THR A 47 -20.14 20.03 6.06
N ASP A 48 -20.10 21.36 5.93
CA ASP A 48 -19.99 22.03 4.64
C ASP A 48 -18.81 21.43 3.87
N ILE A 49 -19.12 20.69 2.80
CA ILE A 49 -18.13 19.96 1.97
C ILE A 49 -17.11 20.95 1.37
N SER A 50 -17.48 22.23 1.30
CA SER A 50 -16.62 23.35 0.91
C SER A 50 -15.38 23.52 1.80
N ASP A 51 -15.42 23.08 3.07
CA ASP A 51 -14.32 23.23 4.02
C ASP A 51 -13.37 22.01 4.05
N LEU A 52 -13.68 20.94 3.31
CA LEU A 52 -12.81 19.77 3.15
C LEU A 52 -11.70 20.07 2.13
N GLU A 53 -10.82 21.00 2.48
CA GLU A 53 -9.56 21.19 1.77
C GLU A 53 -8.60 20.05 2.13
N TYR A 54 -8.26 19.24 1.14
CA TYR A 54 -7.34 18.14 1.32
C TYR A 54 -5.91 18.64 1.51
N ASN A 55 -5.35 18.50 2.72
CA ASN A 55 -4.07 19.11 3.10
C ASN A 55 -2.82 18.23 2.85
N PHE A 56 -2.95 17.09 2.16
CA PHE A 56 -1.87 16.16 1.78
C PHE A 56 -0.92 15.71 2.91
N GLN A 57 -1.32 15.87 4.17
CA GLN A 57 -0.46 15.60 5.33
C GLN A 57 -0.03 14.12 5.40
N LEU A 58 -0.95 13.22 5.02
CA LEU A 58 -0.68 11.79 5.02
C LEU A 58 0.36 11.42 3.95
N GLU A 59 0.25 11.99 2.75
CA GLU A 59 1.17 11.77 1.65
C GLU A 59 2.58 12.16 2.04
N HIS A 60 2.73 13.36 2.61
CA HIS A 60 4.03 13.83 3.10
C HIS A 60 4.62 12.86 4.12
N SER A 61 3.82 12.41 5.10
CA SER A 61 4.25 11.42 6.08
C SER A 61 4.66 10.08 5.45
N VAL A 62 3.87 9.58 4.50
CA VAL A 62 4.13 8.32 3.78
C VAL A 62 5.42 8.41 2.97
N PHE A 63 5.67 9.53 2.29
CA PHE A 63 6.91 9.74 1.53
C PHE A 63 8.15 9.69 2.42
N GLU A 64 8.12 10.35 3.57
CA GLU A 64 9.22 10.30 4.55
C GLU A 64 9.49 8.87 5.02
N LYS A 65 8.44 8.14 5.39
CA LYS A 65 8.55 6.74 5.86
C LYS A 65 9.10 5.82 4.78
N ILE A 66 8.66 5.96 3.54
CA ILE A 66 9.20 5.21 2.40
C ILE A 66 10.71 5.48 2.25
N GLY A 67 11.15 6.73 2.43
CA GLY A 67 12.57 7.10 2.43
C GLY A 67 13.37 6.37 3.50
N GLN A 68 12.90 6.40 4.74
CA GLN A 68 13.52 5.72 5.89
C GLN A 68 13.64 4.20 5.64
N TRP A 69 12.59 3.56 5.15
CA TRP A 69 12.60 2.12 4.86
C TRP A 69 13.52 1.73 3.71
N ARG A 70 13.69 2.60 2.72
CA ARG A 70 14.67 2.38 1.64
C ARG A 70 16.09 2.42 2.20
N GLN A 71 16.40 3.37 3.08
CA GLN A 71 17.71 3.45 3.73
C GLN A 71 17.96 2.21 4.60
N LEU A 72 17.01 1.82 5.46
CA LEU A 72 17.13 0.64 6.33
C LEU A 72 17.39 -0.66 5.54
N ARG A 73 16.71 -0.83 4.40
CA ARG A 73 16.94 -2.00 3.53
C ARG A 73 18.32 -1.98 2.87
N LYS A 74 18.79 -0.79 2.45
CA LYS A 74 20.14 -0.64 1.88
C LYS A 74 21.21 -0.97 2.91
N THR A 75 21.12 -0.40 4.12
CA THR A 75 22.09 -0.67 5.19
C THR A 75 22.10 -2.14 5.57
N HIS A 76 20.93 -2.78 5.69
CA HIS A 76 20.85 -4.21 5.97
C HIS A 76 21.49 -5.06 4.86
N ALA A 77 21.29 -4.71 3.59
CA ALA A 77 21.92 -5.39 2.46
C ALA A 77 23.45 -5.21 2.46
N GLU A 78 23.94 -4.01 2.76
CA GLU A 78 25.37 -3.70 2.87
C GLU A 78 26.01 -4.46 4.04
N ASN A 79 25.38 -4.46 5.21
CA ASN A 79 25.83 -5.22 6.38
C ASN A 79 25.93 -6.72 6.07
N ARG A 80 24.95 -7.29 5.36
CA ARG A 80 25.00 -8.69 4.89
C ARG A 80 26.19 -8.93 3.96
N LYS A 81 26.45 -8.02 3.01
CA LYS A 81 27.59 -8.11 2.10
C LYS A 81 28.92 -8.06 2.83
N GLN A 82 29.05 -7.17 3.82
CA GLN A 82 30.25 -7.07 4.67
C GLN A 82 30.49 -8.35 5.47
N ARG A 83 29.44 -8.94 6.07
CA ARG A 83 29.54 -10.22 6.80
C ARG A 83 30.04 -11.35 5.90
N LEU A 84 29.51 -11.46 4.68
CA LEU A 84 29.96 -12.48 3.72
C LEU A 84 31.42 -12.29 3.30
N ASN A 85 31.86 -11.05 3.09
CA ASN A 85 33.25 -10.75 2.74
C ASN A 85 34.24 -11.10 3.87
N GLN A 86 33.85 -10.90 5.14
CA GLN A 86 34.69 -11.28 6.28
C GLN A 86 34.83 -12.79 6.45
N VAL A 87 33.78 -13.56 6.12
CA VAL A 87 33.82 -15.03 6.14
C VAL A 87 34.81 -15.57 5.10
N ASN A 88 35.07 -14.85 4.00
CA ASN A 88 36.01 -15.28 2.96
C ASN A 88 37.50 -15.06 3.30
N ILE A 89 37.83 -14.34 4.38
CA ILE A 89 39.23 -14.04 4.78
C ILE A 89 39.68 -14.88 6.01
N LYS A 90 38.77 -15.59 6.68
CA LYS A 90 39.12 -16.51 7.75
C LYS A 90 39.08 -17.95 7.21
N SER A 91 40.25 -18.43 6.79
CA SER A 91 40.52 -19.85 6.58
C SER A 91 40.00 -20.69 7.76
N PRO A 92 39.47 -21.91 7.52
CA PRO A 92 38.84 -22.72 8.55
C PRO A 92 39.90 -23.22 9.55
N ASP A 93 39.74 -22.86 10.82
CA ASP A 93 40.41 -23.55 11.92
C ASP A 93 40.02 -25.05 11.93
N PRO A 94 40.90 -25.95 12.39
CA PRO A 94 40.66 -27.38 12.31
C PRO A 94 39.47 -27.78 13.19
N VAL A 95 38.48 -28.37 12.53
CA VAL A 95 37.43 -29.27 13.03
C VAL A 95 37.74 -29.87 14.41
N VAL A 96 37.14 -29.32 15.47
CA VAL A 96 36.75 -30.13 16.62
C VAL A 96 35.43 -30.80 16.24
N SER A 97 35.50 -32.12 16.08
CA SER A 97 34.42 -33.02 15.72
C SER A 97 33.20 -32.85 16.63
N ALA A 98 32.21 -32.08 16.18
CA ALA A 98 30.86 -32.17 16.72
C ALA A 98 30.28 -33.55 16.34
N PRO A 99 29.68 -34.29 17.29
CA PRO A 99 29.06 -35.57 16.97
C PRO A 99 27.97 -35.35 15.91
N SER A 100 27.91 -36.28 14.97
CA SER A 100 26.97 -36.34 13.85
C SER A 100 25.53 -36.51 14.33
N ASN A 101 24.96 -35.50 14.96
CA ASN A 101 23.52 -35.39 15.11
C ASN A 101 23.02 -34.75 13.83
N SER A 102 22.64 -35.60 12.88
CA SER A 102 21.84 -35.18 11.73
C SER A 102 20.52 -34.64 12.29
N PHE A 103 20.44 -33.33 12.49
CA PHE A 103 19.20 -32.65 12.82
C PHE A 103 18.47 -32.38 11.50
N PRO A 104 17.51 -33.24 11.07
CA PRO A 104 16.77 -33.01 9.82
C PRO A 104 16.01 -31.68 9.83
N ILE A 105 15.76 -31.11 11.01
CA ILE A 105 15.08 -29.82 11.17
C ILE A 105 15.91 -28.63 10.69
N LEU A 106 17.23 -28.77 10.53
CA LEU A 106 18.13 -27.70 10.10
C LEU A 106 18.42 -27.74 8.59
N THR A 107 17.88 -28.71 7.87
CA THR A 107 17.97 -28.77 6.41
C THR A 107 16.69 -28.22 5.79
N PRO A 108 16.77 -27.30 4.81
CA PRO A 108 15.57 -26.82 4.13
C PRO A 108 14.85 -28.01 3.49
N ILE A 109 13.60 -28.23 3.90
CA ILE A 109 12.77 -29.30 3.34
C ILE A 109 12.49 -28.96 1.87
N PRO A 110 12.84 -29.83 0.91
CA PRO A 110 12.53 -29.62 -0.49
C PRO A 110 11.00 -29.60 -0.68
N ILE A 111 10.50 -28.67 -1.49
CA ILE A 111 9.06 -28.51 -1.75
C ILE A 111 8.56 -29.78 -2.45
N ILE A 112 7.81 -30.61 -1.71
CA ILE A 112 7.10 -31.76 -2.28
C ILE A 112 5.87 -31.20 -3.00
N ALA A 113 5.78 -31.40 -4.32
CA ALA A 113 4.58 -31.05 -5.09
C ALA A 113 3.35 -31.79 -4.53
N PRO A 114 2.16 -31.16 -4.49
CA PRO A 114 0.99 -31.73 -3.82
C PRO A 114 0.59 -33.07 -4.46
N LYS A 115 0.60 -34.13 -3.65
CA LYS A 115 0.03 -35.43 -4.01
C LYS A 115 -1.49 -35.32 -3.81
N ASN A 116 -2.28 -35.61 -4.84
CA ASN A 116 -3.75 -35.64 -4.74
C ASN A 116 -4.16 -36.64 -3.65
N ILE A 117 -4.60 -36.11 -2.50
CA ILE A 117 -5.12 -36.91 -1.39
C ILE A 117 -6.55 -37.29 -1.78
N SER A 118 -6.80 -38.59 -1.93
CA SER A 118 -8.15 -39.15 -2.07
C SER A 118 -8.97 -38.85 -0.81
N GLU A 119 -10.16 -38.30 -0.99
CA GLU A 119 -11.01 -37.61 -0.01
C GLU A 119 -11.54 -38.43 1.19
N ASN A 120 -11.08 -39.66 1.44
CA ASN A 120 -11.76 -40.58 2.37
C ASN A 120 -11.04 -40.90 3.69
N SER A 121 -10.03 -40.14 4.12
CA SER A 121 -9.36 -40.38 5.43
C SER A 121 -9.05 -39.12 6.24
N ILE A 122 -9.81 -38.04 6.04
CA ILE A 122 -9.49 -36.71 6.62
C ILE A 122 -9.84 -36.62 8.12
N SER A 123 -10.66 -37.54 8.66
CA SER A 123 -11.24 -37.33 10.00
C SER A 123 -10.29 -37.55 11.18
N ASN A 124 -9.09 -38.13 11.01
CA ASN A 124 -8.21 -38.50 12.13
C ASN A 124 -6.74 -38.08 11.99
N CYS A 125 -6.37 -37.27 10.99
CA CYS A 125 -4.95 -36.94 10.75
C CYS A 125 -4.59 -35.46 11.02
N PHE A 126 -5.52 -34.67 11.55
CA PHE A 126 -5.30 -33.24 11.74
C PHE A 126 -5.37 -32.89 13.23
N ASN A 127 -4.22 -32.88 13.89
CA ASN A 127 -4.13 -32.43 15.28
C ASN A 127 -3.96 -30.91 15.30
N ILE A 128 -5.01 -30.20 15.70
CA ILE A 128 -5.03 -28.73 15.74
C ILE A 128 -4.04 -28.20 16.79
N ALA A 129 -3.72 -29.00 17.83
CA ALA A 129 -2.74 -28.63 18.84
C ALA A 129 -1.31 -28.54 18.30
N GLU A 130 -1.01 -29.14 17.15
CA GLU A 130 0.30 -29.06 16.49
C GLU A 130 0.56 -27.69 15.85
N PHE A 131 -0.49 -26.88 15.65
CA PHE A 131 -0.41 -25.53 15.08
C PHE A 131 -0.58 -24.42 16.11
N GLU A 132 -0.81 -24.76 17.39
CA GLU A 132 -0.73 -23.73 18.43
C GLU A 132 0.72 -23.24 18.50
N GLN A 133 0.89 -21.94 18.26
CA GLN A 133 2.19 -21.30 18.28
C GLN A 133 2.78 -21.44 19.67
N ASP A 134 3.89 -22.16 19.80
CA ASP A 134 4.82 -21.95 20.90
C ASP A 134 5.21 -20.46 20.84
N THR A 135 4.57 -19.63 21.67
CA THR A 135 4.76 -18.18 21.68
C THR A 135 6.07 -17.79 22.35
N SER A 136 6.89 -18.77 22.77
CA SER A 136 8.25 -18.50 23.19
C SER A 136 8.99 -17.93 21.98
N SER A 137 9.19 -16.62 21.99
CA SER A 137 10.00 -15.97 20.98
C SER A 137 11.36 -16.66 21.01
N PRO A 138 11.93 -17.05 19.86
CA PRO A 138 13.25 -17.68 19.82
C PRO A 138 14.38 -16.75 20.32
N PHE A 139 14.02 -15.53 20.73
CA PHE A 139 14.89 -14.51 21.30
C PHE A 139 14.58 -14.19 22.77
N ASP A 140 13.59 -14.84 23.40
CA ASP A 140 13.19 -14.51 24.79
C ASP A 140 14.31 -14.83 25.81
N ASN A 141 15.26 -15.70 25.47
CA ASN A 141 16.39 -16.01 26.34
C ASN A 141 17.64 -15.15 26.08
N MET A 142 17.57 -14.16 25.18
CA MET A 142 18.68 -13.25 24.90
C MET A 142 18.49 -11.94 25.66
N GLU A 143 18.79 -11.96 26.97
CA GLU A 143 18.91 -10.72 27.73
C GLU A 143 20.10 -9.91 27.20
N LEU A 144 19.81 -8.70 26.70
CA LEU A 144 20.82 -7.75 26.27
C LEU A 144 21.57 -7.24 27.49
N LYS A 145 22.88 -7.47 27.55
CA LYS A 145 23.73 -6.79 28.54
C LYS A 145 23.66 -5.28 28.32
N THR A 146 23.34 -4.52 29.36
CA THR A 146 23.25 -3.06 29.27
C THR A 146 24.67 -2.49 29.19
N ILE A 147 24.83 -1.37 28.46
CA ILE A 147 26.14 -0.77 28.11
C ILE A 147 27.08 -0.53 29.30
N ASN A 148 26.54 -0.48 30.52
CA ASN A 148 27.28 -0.30 31.77
C ASN A 148 28.12 -1.53 32.18
N GLU A 149 27.84 -2.74 31.70
CA GLU A 149 28.57 -3.97 32.11
C GLU A 149 29.86 -4.24 31.31
N LEU A 150 30.14 -3.46 30.25
CA LEU A 150 31.34 -3.61 29.42
C LEU A 150 32.53 -2.75 29.86
N GLU A 151 32.30 -1.74 30.72
CA GLU A 151 33.32 -0.81 31.20
C GLU A 151 34.14 -1.36 32.39
N GLU A 152 33.63 -2.36 33.11
CA GLU A 152 34.25 -2.92 34.32
C GLU A 152 35.36 -3.98 34.05
N LEU A 153 35.78 -4.15 32.79
CA LEU A 153 36.87 -5.05 32.38
C LEU A 153 38.10 -4.30 31.85
N ALA A 154 38.55 -3.27 32.57
CA ALA A 154 39.81 -2.58 32.33
C ALA A 154 40.68 -2.55 33.60
#